data_AF-A0A355W9T6-F1
#
_entry.id   AF-A0A355W9T6-F1
#
_cell.length_a   1.000
_cell.length_b   1.000
_cell.length_c   1.000
_cell.angle_alpha   90.00
_cell.angle_beta   90.00
_cell.angle_gamma   90.00
#
_symmetry.space_group_name_H-M   'P 1'
#
loop_
_entity.id
_entity.type
_entity.pdbx_description
1 polymer ?
#
loop_
_entity_poly.entity_id
_entity_poly.type
_entity_poly.pdbx_seq_one_letter_code
_entity_poly.pdbx_strand_id
1 'polypeptide(L)'
;AEKMAIEDARYVLPNACETKIVVTMNARSLYNFFNKRCCNRAQWEIRELAELMLLEVKKVAPSLFKYAGPPCIKGECTEGKMSCGKALEMRKKYGNI
;
A
#
# COMPACT_ATOMS: atom_id res chain seq x y z
N ALA A 1 3.10 27.04 -27.29
CA ALA A 1 4.57 26.87 -27.40
C ALA A 1 5.16 26.36 -26.09
N GLU A 2 5.00 27.06 -24.97
CA GLU A 2 5.61 26.70 -23.68
C GLU A 2 5.21 25.31 -23.14
N LYS A 3 3.91 24.95 -23.15
CA LYS A 3 3.47 23.61 -22.72
C LYS A 3 4.12 22.47 -23.50
N MET A 4 4.26 22.64 -24.82
CA MET A 4 4.86 21.65 -25.70
C MET A 4 6.35 21.42 -25.36
N ALA A 5 7.09 22.50 -25.10
CA ALA A 5 8.49 22.41 -24.69
C ALA A 5 8.67 21.69 -23.33
N ILE A 6 7.76 21.90 -22.37
CA ILE A 6 7.79 21.24 -21.05
C ILE A 6 7.46 19.74 -21.18
N GLU A 7 6.51 19.39 -22.06
CA GLU A 7 6.13 17.99 -22.33
C GLU A 7 7.25 17.19 -22.99
N ASP A 8 8.08 17.81 -23.83
CA ASP A 8 9.27 17.18 -24.39
C ASP A 8 10.42 17.14 -23.37
N ALA A 9 10.60 18.19 -22.57
CA ALA A 9 11.65 18.21 -21.55
C ALA A 9 11.46 17.13 -20.48
N ARG A 10 10.22 16.70 -20.17
CA ARG A 10 9.99 15.69 -19.13
C ARG A 10 10.49 14.29 -19.48
N TYR A 11 10.89 14.03 -20.74
CA TYR A 11 11.46 12.73 -21.14
C TYR A 11 12.75 12.36 -20.39
N VAL A 12 13.48 13.36 -19.87
CA VAL A 12 14.68 13.12 -19.07
C VAL A 12 14.41 12.99 -17.58
N LEU A 13 13.16 13.18 -17.11
CA LEU A 13 12.84 13.06 -15.69
C LEU A 13 12.92 11.59 -15.25
N PRO A 14 13.58 11.29 -14.11
CA PRO A 14 13.66 9.94 -13.60
C PRO A 14 12.33 9.50 -12.98
N ASN A 15 12.14 8.19 -12.83
CA ASN A 15 10.99 7.61 -12.12
C ASN A 15 10.85 8.08 -10.65
N ALA A 16 11.94 8.55 -10.04
CA ALA A 16 11.96 9.08 -8.67
C ALA A 16 11.42 10.53 -8.58
N CYS A 17 10.98 11.14 -9.68
CA CYS A 17 10.37 12.46 -9.66
C CYS A 17 9.08 12.44 -8.82
N GLU A 18 8.97 13.36 -7.85
CA GLU A 18 7.78 13.48 -7.01
C GLU A 18 6.55 13.81 -7.87
N THR A 19 5.42 13.19 -7.54
CA THR A 19 4.12 13.51 -8.12
C THR A 19 3.06 13.57 -7.02
N LYS A 20 2.05 14.42 -7.21
CA LYS A 20 0.93 14.59 -6.28
C LYS A 20 -0.33 14.05 -6.94
N ILE A 21 -0.98 13.11 -6.27
CA ILE A 21 -2.15 12.41 -6.79
C ILE A 21 -3.25 12.42 -5.74
N VAL A 22 -4.47 12.76 -6.16
CA VAL A 22 -5.68 12.62 -5.33
C VAL A 22 -6.35 11.30 -5.69
N VAL A 23 -6.57 10.45 -4.69
CA VAL A 23 -7.16 9.11 -4.89
C VAL A 23 -8.41 8.98 -4.02
N THR A 24 -9.51 8.55 -4.63
CA THR A 24 -10.76 8.21 -3.93
C THR A 24 -11.06 6.73 -4.11
N MET A 25 -11.32 6.00 -3.03
CA MET A 25 -11.58 4.57 -3.05
C MET A 25 -12.70 4.22 -2.08
N ASN A 26 -13.55 3.26 -2.45
CA ASN A 26 -14.49 2.68 -1.50
C ASN A 26 -13.77 1.71 -0.54
N ALA A 27 -14.46 1.29 0.53
CA ALA A 27 -13.88 0.41 1.55
C ALA A 27 -13.41 -0.95 0.98
N ARG A 28 -14.15 -1.53 0.03
CA ARG A 28 -13.78 -2.81 -0.60
C ARG A 28 -12.47 -2.68 -1.38
N SER A 29 -12.31 -1.60 -2.12
CA SER A 29 -11.12 -1.27 -2.89
C SER A 29 -9.93 -1.01 -1.96
N LEU A 30 -10.14 -0.29 -0.85
CA LEU A 30 -9.11 -0.09 0.19
C LEU A 30 -8.66 -1.43 0.77
N TYR A 31 -9.59 -2.34 1.08
CA TYR A 31 -9.25 -3.68 1.57
C TYR A 31 -8.37 -4.46 0.59
N ASN A 32 -8.73 -4.47 -0.70
CA ASN A 32 -7.92 -5.11 -1.72
C ASN A 32 -6.56 -4.42 -1.90
N PHE A 33 -6.51 -3.09 -1.80
CA PHE A 33 -5.28 -2.31 -1.86
C PHE A 33 -4.32 -2.69 -0.72
N PHE A 34 -4.79 -2.66 0.52
CA PHE A 34 -3.99 -3.04 1.69
C PHE A 34 -3.52 -4.50 1.62
N ASN A 35 -4.38 -5.43 1.20
CA ASN A 35 -3.99 -6.83 1.03
C ASN A 35 -2.76 -6.99 0.11
N LYS A 36 -2.71 -6.23 -1.00
CA LYS A 36 -1.63 -6.32 -1.98
C LYS A 36 -0.42 -5.47 -1.62
N ARG A 37 -0.62 -4.25 -1.11
CA ARG A 37 0.44 -3.25 -0.92
C ARG A 37 1.09 -3.30 0.45
N CYS A 38 0.41 -3.83 1.46
CA CYS A 38 0.99 -4.05 2.78
C CYS A 38 1.80 -5.36 2.87
N CYS A 39 1.83 -6.18 1.81
CA CYS A 39 2.60 -7.41 1.76
C CYS A 39 4.11 -7.13 1.68
N ASN A 40 4.94 -7.97 2.31
CA ASN A 40 6.40 -7.88 2.26
C ASN A 40 7.01 -7.98 0.85
N ARG A 41 6.25 -8.51 -0.11
CA ARG A 41 6.68 -8.64 -1.51
C ARG A 41 6.39 -7.40 -2.34
N ALA A 42 5.54 -6.51 -1.84
CA ALA A 42 5.36 -5.22 -2.48
C ALA A 42 6.65 -4.41 -2.30
N GLN A 43 6.92 -3.53 -3.27
CA GLN A 43 8.01 -2.57 -3.18
C GLN A 43 7.88 -1.74 -1.90
N TRP A 44 9.00 -1.49 -1.23
CA TRP A 44 9.01 -0.93 0.12
C TRP A 44 8.36 0.47 0.16
N GLU A 45 8.55 1.31 -0.86
CA GLU A 45 7.95 2.65 -0.96
C GLU A 45 6.42 2.61 -0.96
N ILE A 46 5.80 1.78 -1.81
CA ILE A 46 4.33 1.69 -1.85
C ILE A 46 3.76 1.04 -0.58
N ARG A 47 4.55 0.18 0.08
CA ARG A 47 4.16 -0.43 1.34
C ARG A 47 4.15 0.59 2.47
N GLU A 48 5.16 1.45 2.55
CA GLU A 48 5.18 2.54 3.53
C GLU A 48 4.00 3.49 3.34
N LEU A 49 3.72 3.88 2.09
CA LEU A 49 2.53 4.68 1.77
C LEU A 49 1.23 3.98 2.18
N ALA A 50 1.09 2.68 1.89
CA ALA A 50 -0.08 1.92 2.27
C ALA A 50 -0.25 1.78 3.80
N GLU A 51 0.84 1.67 4.55
CA GLU A 51 0.83 1.62 6.01
C GLU A 51 0.37 2.97 6.62
N LEU A 52 0.86 4.09 6.09
CA LEU A 52 0.39 5.42 6.49
C LEU A 52 -1.10 5.62 6.18
N MET A 53 -1.55 5.20 4.99
CA MET A 53 -2.97 5.23 4.64
C MET A 53 -3.82 4.37 5.57
N LEU A 54 -3.33 3.19 5.95
CA LEU A 54 -4.04 2.28 6.86
C LEU A 54 -4.23 2.90 8.25
N LEU A 55 -3.20 3.58 8.77
CA LEU A 55 -3.27 4.30 10.05
C LEU A 55 -4.36 5.38 10.04
N GLU A 56 -4.41 6.21 9.00
CA GLU A 56 -5.44 7.26 8.88
C GLU A 56 -6.85 6.67 8.77
N VAL A 57 -7.01 5.63 7.96
CA VAL A 57 -8.30 4.97 7.77
C VAL A 57 -8.79 4.27 9.05
N LYS A 58 -7.87 3.70 9.86
CA LYS A 58 -8.20 3.12 11.18
C LYS A 58 -8.69 4.17 12.18
N LYS A 59 -8.17 5.40 12.13
CA LYS A 59 -8.68 6.50 12.98
C LYS A 59 -10.12 6.85 12.64
N VAL A 60 -10.47 6.85 11.36
CA VAL A 60 -11.82 7.22 10.88
C VAL A 60 -12.83 6.09 11.09
N ALA A 61 -12.46 4.84 10.79
CA ALA A 61 -13.37 3.69 10.83
C ALA A 61 -12.72 2.45 11.46
N PRO A 62 -12.47 2.45 12.78
CA PRO A 62 -11.70 1.40 13.45
C PRO A 62 -12.37 0.03 13.39
N SER A 63 -13.70 -0.05 13.52
CA SER A 63 -14.46 -1.31 13.43
C SER A 63 -14.33 -1.95 12.06
N LEU A 64 -14.36 -1.13 11.01
CA LEU A 64 -14.29 -1.60 9.63
C LEU A 64 -12.89 -2.06 9.27
N PHE A 65 -11.82 -1.42 9.75
CA PHE A 65 -10.43 -1.69 9.36
C PHE A 65 -9.57 -2.38 10.43
N LYS A 66 -10.20 -2.89 11.50
CA LYS A 66 -9.52 -3.60 12.60
C LYS A 66 -8.55 -4.70 12.14
N TYR A 67 -8.96 -5.46 11.12
CA TYR A 67 -8.17 -6.57 10.57
C TYR A 67 -7.68 -6.29 9.14
N ALA A 68 -7.59 -5.02 8.74
CA ALA A 68 -7.05 -4.65 7.43
C ALA A 68 -5.51 -4.65 7.46
N GLY A 69 -4.91 -5.07 6.34
CA GLY A 69 -3.46 -5.25 6.20
C GLY A 69 -3.15 -6.39 5.21
N PRO A 70 -1.95 -7.00 5.25
CA PRO A 70 -1.62 -8.14 4.40
C PRO A 70 -2.49 -9.38 4.71
N PRO A 71 -2.68 -10.28 3.72
CA PRO A 71 -3.52 -11.47 3.86
C PRO A 71 -3.10 -12.36 5.03
N CYS A 72 -1.81 -12.38 5.37
CA CYS A 72 -1.23 -13.17 6.46
C CYS A 72 -1.81 -12.87 7.85
N ILE A 73 -2.50 -11.73 8.03
CA ILE A 73 -3.16 -11.38 9.32
C ILE A 73 -4.40 -12.24 9.54
N LYS A 74 -5.19 -12.47 8.48
CA LYS A 74 -6.48 -13.17 8.57
C LYS A 74 -6.34 -14.69 8.47
N GLY A 75 -5.21 -15.18 7.98
CA GLY A 75 -4.99 -16.60 7.77
C GLY A 75 -3.63 -16.90 7.16
N GLU A 76 -3.60 -17.93 6.33
CA GLU A 76 -2.41 -18.37 5.60
C GLU A 76 -2.03 -17.41 4.48
N CYS A 77 -0.76 -17.44 4.08
CA CYS A 77 -0.28 -16.60 3.00
C CYS A 77 -0.83 -17.10 1.65
N THR A 78 -1.63 -16.27 0.98
CA THR A 78 -2.25 -16.61 -0.32
C THR A 78 -1.25 -16.73 -1.47
N GLU A 79 0.01 -16.34 -1.26
CA GLU A 79 1.08 -16.42 -2.25
C GLU A 79 1.70 -17.83 -2.37
N GLY A 80 1.31 -18.78 -1.50
CA GLY A 80 1.74 -20.18 -1.56
C GLY A 80 3.26 -20.34 -1.59
N LYS A 81 3.80 -20.91 -2.67
CA LYS A 81 5.25 -21.12 -2.88
C LYS A 81 6.06 -19.82 -2.87
N MET A 82 5.42 -18.69 -3.19
CA MET A 82 6.05 -17.37 -3.20
C MET A 82 5.82 -16.63 -1.87
N SER A 83 5.59 -17.35 -0.77
CA SER A 83 5.49 -16.74 0.56
C SER A 83 6.82 -16.12 0.98
N CYS A 84 6.74 -14.97 1.65
CA CYS A 84 7.92 -14.33 2.25
C CYS A 84 8.43 -15.04 3.52
N GLY A 85 7.73 -16.08 4.02
CA GLY A 85 8.07 -16.82 5.25
C GLY A 85 7.87 -16.05 6.56
N LYS A 86 7.65 -14.72 6.51
CA LYS A 86 7.62 -13.82 7.66
C LYS A 86 6.20 -13.52 8.19
N ALA A 87 5.31 -14.51 8.13
CA ALA A 87 3.90 -14.31 8.52
C ALA A 87 3.73 -13.94 10.01
N LEU A 88 4.54 -14.52 10.89
CA LEU A 88 4.51 -14.24 12.33
C LEU A 88 4.93 -12.80 12.65
N GLU A 89 6.00 -12.31 12.03
CA GLU A 89 6.46 -10.92 12.16
C GLU A 89 5.38 -9.95 11.70
N MET A 90 4.73 -10.25 10.58
CA MET A 90 3.63 -9.45 10.04
C MET A 90 2.45 -9.36 11.00
N ARG A 91 2.04 -10.48 11.61
CA ARG A 91 0.95 -10.49 12.60
C ARG A 91 1.29 -9.64 13.82
N LYS A 92 2.54 -9.69 14.30
CA LYS A 92 3.00 -8.84 15.42
C LYS A 92 2.99 -7.36 15.02
N LYS A 93 3.53 -7.01 13.85
CA LYS A 93 3.59 -5.63 13.37
C LYS A 93 2.19 -5.01 13.26
N TYR A 94 1.28 -5.67 12.56
CA TYR A 94 -0.06 -5.15 12.30
C TYR A 94 -1.05 -5.34 13.46
N GLY A 95 -0.67 -6.08 14.50
CA GLY A 95 -1.39 -6.11 15.77
C GLY A 95 -1.14 -4.88 16.65
N ASN A 96 -0.02 -4.18 16.42
CA ASN A 96 0.39 -2.98 17.17
C ASN A 96 0.10 -1.67 16.40
N ILE A 97 -0.32 -1.77 15.14
CA ILE A 97 -0.75 -0.67 14.24
C ILE A 97 -2.27 -0.63 14.27
#